data_AF-A0A5F1YP46-F1
#
_entry.id   AF-A0A5F1YP46-F1
#
_cell.length_a   1.000
_cell.length_b   1.000
_cell.length_c   1.000
_cell.angle_alpha   90.00
_cell.angle_beta   90.00
_cell.angle_gamma   90.00
#
_symmetry.space_group_name_H-M   'P 1'
#
loop_
_entity.id
_entity.type
_entity.pdbx_description
1 polymer ?
#
loop_
_entity_poly.entity_id
_entity_poly.type
_entity_poly.pdbx_seq_one_letter_code
_entity_poly.pdbx_strand_id
1 'polypeptide(L)'
;MKLKSRLLWIICVSLLFGCAAFVNSPETREKSGSIPPKGKFRIEFTGFEYYKNEMQLLRIGLWKKGYEEDPRSDSVLEIVLEELQPEYAYPMIHRLNFFLTLFTLGIAPYHVRSDHRIVYRFFTENGILHESIYDLSLDQWRGWLTIPIMPVFWPSSSFEKSVLHSLDLLEENR
;
A
#
# COMPACT_ATOMS: atom_id res chain seq x y z
N MET A 1 -25.27 -19.21 -31.91
CA MET A 1 -24.68 -19.55 -30.59
C MET A 1 -23.37 -18.81 -30.25
N LYS A 2 -22.48 -18.49 -31.20
CA LYS A 2 -21.16 -17.88 -30.91
C LYS A 2 -21.19 -16.43 -30.37
N LEU A 3 -22.23 -15.64 -30.67
CA LEU A 3 -22.34 -14.25 -30.24
C LEU A 3 -22.60 -14.10 -28.72
N LYS A 4 -23.43 -14.99 -28.15
CA LYS A 4 -23.77 -14.99 -26.71
C LYS A 4 -22.56 -15.30 -25.83
N SER A 5 -21.69 -16.22 -26.29
CA SER A 5 -20.46 -16.59 -25.57
C SER A 5 -19.41 -15.47 -25.57
N ARG A 6 -19.27 -14.72 -26.68
CA ARG A 6 -18.36 -13.56 -26.76
C ARG A 6 -18.84 -12.39 -25.90
N LEU A 7 -20.14 -12.13 -25.87
CA LEU A 7 -20.73 -11.08 -25.03
C LEU A 7 -20.56 -11.38 -23.53
N LEU A 8 -20.78 -12.63 -23.13
CA LEU A 8 -20.53 -13.09 -21.76
C LEU A 8 -19.06 -12.90 -21.37
N TRP A 9 -18.13 -13.23 -22.26
CA TRP A 9 -16.70 -13.00 -22.05
C TRP A 9 -16.34 -11.53 -21.88
N ILE A 10 -16.89 -10.64 -22.71
CA ILE A 10 -16.67 -9.19 -22.60
C ILE A 10 -17.21 -8.66 -21.27
N ILE A 11 -18.39 -9.11 -20.83
CA ILE A 11 -18.98 -8.75 -19.54
C ILE A 11 -18.13 -9.27 -18.38
N CYS A 12 -17.72 -10.54 -18.39
CA CYS A 12 -16.85 -11.11 -17.35
C CYS A 12 -15.51 -10.39 -17.26
N VAL A 13 -14.94 -10.00 -18.41
CA VAL A 13 -13.67 -9.27 -18.47
C VAL A 13 -13.84 -7.84 -18.00
N SER A 14 -14.93 -7.14 -18.37
CA SER A 14 -15.18 -5.77 -17.88
C SER A 14 -15.45 -5.71 -16.37
N LEU A 15 -16.02 -6.77 -15.79
CA LEU A 15 -16.20 -6.92 -14.35
C LEU A 15 -14.88 -7.00 -13.57
N LEU A 16 -13.79 -7.46 -14.20
CA LEU A 16 -12.47 -7.50 -13.58
C LEU A 16 -11.77 -6.14 -13.57
N PHE A 17 -12.26 -5.17 -14.37
CA PHE A 17 -11.56 -3.90 -14.55
C PHE A 17 -12.07 -2.77 -13.67
N GLY A 18 -13.33 -2.76 -13.23
CA GLY A 18 -13.84 -1.69 -12.36
C GLY A 18 -13.28 -1.77 -10.95
N CYS A 19 -12.17 -1.11 -10.66
CA CYS A 19 -11.60 -1.01 -9.30
C CYS A 19 -11.09 0.42 -9.04
N ALA A 20 -11.56 1.05 -7.98
CA ALA A 20 -11.03 2.32 -7.50
C ALA A 20 -10.60 2.16 -6.04
N ALA A 21 -9.38 2.58 -5.70
CA ALA A 21 -8.89 2.58 -4.34
C ALA A 21 -8.75 4.01 -3.81
N PHE A 22 -9.21 4.23 -2.60
CA PHE A 22 -9.05 5.48 -1.87
C PHE A 22 -8.05 5.27 -0.74
N VAL A 23 -7.09 6.17 -0.66
CA VAL A 23 -6.02 6.13 0.34
C VAL A 23 -6.51 6.82 1.58
N ASN A 24 -6.42 6.14 2.72
CA ASN A 24 -6.47 6.80 4.02
C ASN A 24 -5.06 7.31 4.37
N SER A 25 -4.96 8.46 5.02
CA SER A 25 -3.66 8.96 5.47
C SER A 25 -2.99 7.90 6.36
N PRO A 26 -1.67 7.63 6.18
CA PRO A 26 -0.95 6.70 7.03
C PRO A 26 -1.11 7.06 8.50
N GLU A 27 -1.44 6.07 9.31
CA GLU A 27 -1.61 6.25 10.76
C GLU A 27 -0.31 5.86 11.47
N THR A 28 0.27 6.78 12.25
CA THR A 28 1.44 6.49 13.08
C THR A 28 1.01 5.61 14.25
N ARG A 29 1.43 4.35 14.24
CA ARG A 29 1.09 3.39 15.29
C ARG A 29 2.05 3.46 16.47
N GLU A 30 3.34 3.49 16.18
CA GLU A 30 4.39 3.44 17.19
C GLU A 30 5.62 4.20 16.71
N LYS A 31 6.30 4.83 17.65
CA LYS A 31 7.57 5.52 17.41
C LYS A 31 8.47 5.35 18.63
N SER A 32 9.70 4.93 18.40
CA SER A 32 10.71 4.81 19.44
C SER A 32 12.04 5.42 18.99
N GLY A 33 12.76 6.01 19.94
CA GLY A 33 14.09 6.60 19.69
C GLY A 33 14.07 7.89 18.83
N SER A 34 15.26 8.44 18.62
CA SER A 34 15.47 9.64 17.81
C SER A 34 15.93 9.27 16.41
N ILE A 35 15.33 9.88 15.39
CA ILE A 35 15.72 9.67 13.99
C ILE A 35 17.21 10.07 13.82
N PRO A 36 18.06 9.17 13.30
CA PRO A 36 19.46 9.50 13.03
C PRO A 36 19.60 10.68 12.06
N PRO A 37 20.73 11.42 12.10
CA PRO A 37 21.00 12.45 11.12
C PRO A 37 21.05 11.86 9.70
N LYS A 38 20.66 12.68 8.73
CA LYS A 38 20.81 12.38 7.30
C LYS A 38 22.26 12.01 6.99
N GLY A 39 22.46 11.04 6.09
CA GLY A 39 23.78 10.48 5.84
C GLY A 39 23.73 9.18 5.04
N LYS A 40 24.82 8.40 5.14
CA LYS A 40 25.02 7.15 4.40
C LYS A 40 24.59 5.95 5.22
N PHE A 41 23.63 5.21 4.69
CA PHE A 41 23.08 4.01 5.32
C PHE A 41 23.12 2.85 4.33
N ARG A 42 23.30 1.64 4.85
CA ARG A 42 22.96 0.45 4.10
C ARG A 42 21.43 0.33 4.12
N ILE A 43 20.80 0.42 2.95
CA ILE A 43 19.34 0.39 2.85
C ILE A 43 18.90 -1.04 2.52
N GLU A 44 18.09 -1.62 3.39
CA GLU A 44 17.58 -2.98 3.27
C GLU A 44 16.05 -2.94 3.15
N PHE A 45 15.51 -3.69 2.18
CA PHE A 45 14.06 -3.78 1.96
C PHE A 45 13.59 -5.20 2.24
N THR A 46 12.61 -5.33 3.12
CA THR A 46 12.01 -6.60 3.53
C THR A 46 10.52 -6.59 3.18
N GLY A 47 10.01 -7.66 2.55
CA GLY A 47 8.58 -7.78 2.19
C GLY A 47 8.16 -7.08 0.88
N PHE A 48 9.10 -6.55 0.11
CA PHE A 48 8.82 -5.85 -1.16
C PHE A 48 8.81 -6.77 -2.41
N GLU A 49 8.66 -8.08 -2.26
CA GLU A 49 8.76 -9.06 -3.38
C GLU A 49 7.84 -8.69 -4.57
N TYR A 50 6.61 -8.27 -4.26
CA TYR A 50 5.58 -7.88 -5.23
C TYR A 50 5.42 -6.35 -5.37
N TYR A 51 6.25 -5.56 -4.68
CA TYR A 51 6.11 -4.10 -4.54
C TYR A 51 7.35 -3.35 -5.07
N LYS A 52 7.84 -3.76 -6.24
CA LYS A 52 9.12 -3.25 -6.79
C LYS A 52 9.05 -1.77 -7.15
N ASN A 53 7.89 -1.29 -7.58
CA ASN A 53 7.70 0.12 -7.93
C ASN A 53 7.77 0.98 -6.66
N GLU A 54 7.09 0.55 -5.61
CA GLU A 54 7.06 1.20 -4.30
C GLU A 54 8.45 1.21 -3.66
N MET A 55 9.19 0.08 -3.76
CA MET A 55 10.58 0.00 -3.34
C MET A 55 11.46 1.04 -4.06
N GLN A 56 11.31 1.17 -5.38
CA GLN A 56 12.07 2.15 -6.16
C GLN A 56 11.68 3.59 -5.81
N LEU A 57 10.39 3.86 -5.61
CA LEU A 57 9.88 5.16 -5.18
C LEU A 57 10.44 5.56 -3.82
N LEU A 58 10.49 4.63 -2.87
CA LEU A 58 11.09 4.85 -1.55
C LEU A 58 12.59 5.15 -1.65
N ARG A 59 13.36 4.40 -2.47
CA ARG A 59 14.78 4.72 -2.70
C ARG A 59 14.97 6.14 -3.21
N ILE A 60 14.20 6.53 -4.22
CA ILE A 60 14.27 7.88 -4.80
C ILE A 60 13.87 8.92 -3.76
N GLY A 61 12.81 8.67 -2.98
CA GLY A 61 12.35 9.55 -1.92
C GLY A 61 13.40 9.74 -0.82
N LEU A 62 14.02 8.65 -0.36
CA LEU A 62 15.09 8.66 0.64
C LEU A 62 16.31 9.44 0.16
N TRP A 63 16.74 9.19 -1.08
CA TRP A 63 17.85 9.92 -1.69
C TRP A 63 17.57 11.43 -1.78
N LYS A 64 16.38 11.83 -2.24
CA LYS A 64 15.96 13.24 -2.26
C LYS A 64 15.94 13.87 -0.87
N LYS A 65 15.65 13.07 0.15
CA LYS A 65 15.63 13.48 1.56
C LYS A 65 17.02 13.47 2.20
N GLY A 66 18.07 13.04 1.50
CA GLY A 66 19.46 13.05 1.99
C GLY A 66 19.90 11.77 2.71
N TYR A 67 19.16 10.68 2.54
CA TYR A 67 19.59 9.34 2.95
C TYR A 67 20.23 8.66 1.73
N GLU A 68 21.55 8.55 1.74
CA GLU A 68 22.33 7.96 0.66
C GLU A 68 22.57 6.47 0.92
N GLU A 69 22.43 5.65 -0.12
CA GLU A 69 22.70 4.21 -0.05
C GLU A 69 24.21 3.95 -0.09
N ASP A 70 24.75 3.36 0.96
CA ASP A 70 26.14 2.86 1.03
C ASP A 70 26.12 1.40 1.52
N PRO A 71 26.38 0.42 0.63
CA PRO A 71 26.39 -1.00 0.98
C PRO A 71 27.43 -1.37 2.06
N ARG A 72 28.42 -0.51 2.32
CA ARG A 72 29.48 -0.73 3.30
C ARG A 72 29.27 0.02 4.62
N SER A 73 28.16 0.75 4.77
CA SER A 73 27.86 1.46 6.02
C SER A 73 27.53 0.47 7.15
N ASP A 74 28.06 0.76 8.34
CA ASP A 74 27.74 0.03 9.58
C ASP A 74 26.36 0.42 10.13
N SER A 75 25.78 1.52 9.63
CA SER A 75 24.42 1.96 9.95
C SER A 75 23.45 1.46 8.89
N VAL A 76 22.38 0.79 9.32
CA VAL A 76 21.38 0.20 8.46
C VAL A 76 20.06 0.95 8.60
N LEU A 77 19.43 1.23 7.46
CA LEU A 77 18.02 1.60 7.37
C LEU A 77 17.27 0.43 6.74
N GLU A 78 16.60 -0.34 7.58
CA GLU A 78 15.69 -1.39 7.13
C GLU A 78 14.28 -0.81 6.95
N ILE A 79 13.67 -1.14 5.82
CA ILE A 79 12.31 -0.77 5.48
C ILE A 79 11.54 -2.06 5.28
N VAL A 80 10.63 -2.35 6.20
CA VAL A 80 9.81 -3.56 6.17
C VAL A 80 8.42 -3.20 5.69
N LEU A 81 7.90 -3.93 4.70
CA LEU A 81 6.51 -3.86 4.28
C LEU A 81 5.81 -5.18 4.60
N GLU A 82 4.78 -5.10 5.43
CA GLU A 82 3.96 -6.25 5.82
C GLU A 82 2.54 -6.08 5.29
N GLU A 83 1.98 -7.13 4.70
CA GLU A 83 0.57 -7.17 4.34
C GLU A 83 -0.22 -7.75 5.51
N LEU A 84 -1.20 -6.99 6.01
CA LEU A 84 -2.00 -7.38 7.16
C LEU A 84 -3.26 -8.09 6.67
N GLN A 85 -3.73 -9.07 7.45
CA GLN A 85 -5.02 -9.68 7.16
C GLN A 85 -6.14 -8.67 7.41
N PRO A 86 -7.07 -8.48 6.47
CA PRO A 86 -8.13 -7.50 6.63
C PRO A 86 -9.11 -7.94 7.72
N GLU A 87 -9.29 -7.09 8.73
CA GLU A 87 -10.25 -7.30 9.81
C GLU A 87 -11.54 -6.50 9.54
N TYR A 88 -12.63 -7.22 9.27
CA TYR A 88 -13.95 -6.61 9.07
C TYR A 88 -14.78 -6.71 10.34
N ALA A 89 -15.29 -5.58 10.82
CA ALA A 89 -16.21 -5.53 11.97
C ALA A 89 -17.46 -6.41 11.74
N TYR A 90 -17.93 -6.52 10.49
CA TYR A 90 -19.11 -7.31 10.12
C TYR A 90 -18.84 -8.25 8.93
N PRO A 91 -18.23 -9.44 9.17
CA PRO A 91 -17.85 -10.36 8.09
C PRO A 91 -19.03 -10.86 7.24
N MET A 92 -20.21 -11.03 7.86
CA MET A 92 -21.41 -11.46 7.13
C MET A 92 -21.93 -10.39 6.17
N ILE A 93 -21.87 -9.12 6.56
CA ILE A 93 -22.26 -8.00 5.69
C ILE A 93 -21.29 -7.91 4.51
N HIS A 94 -19.99 -8.07 4.76
CA HIS A 94 -18.98 -8.12 3.71
C HIS A 94 -19.27 -9.25 2.70
N ARG A 95 -19.52 -10.48 3.17
CA ARG A 95 -19.91 -11.60 2.28
C ARG A 95 -21.21 -11.33 1.52
N LEU A 96 -22.21 -10.73 2.16
CA LEU A 96 -23.47 -10.37 1.51
C LEU A 96 -23.25 -9.33 0.41
N ASN A 97 -22.39 -8.33 0.66
CA ASN A 97 -22.03 -7.32 -0.34
C ASN A 97 -21.34 -7.97 -1.55
N PHE A 98 -20.46 -8.96 -1.34
CA PHE A 98 -19.88 -9.73 -2.44
C PHE A 98 -20.95 -10.42 -3.30
N PHE A 99 -21.89 -11.13 -2.67
CA PHE A 99 -22.98 -11.80 -3.40
C PHE A 99 -23.90 -10.79 -4.10
N LEU A 100 -24.21 -9.66 -3.48
CA LEU A 100 -24.97 -8.58 -4.10
C LEU A 100 -24.28 -8.08 -5.37
N THR A 101 -22.97 -7.82 -5.31
CA THR A 101 -22.17 -7.40 -6.46
C THR A 101 -22.17 -8.47 -7.56
N LEU A 102 -22.04 -9.75 -7.19
CA LEU A 102 -22.10 -10.86 -8.15
C LEU A 102 -23.48 -10.94 -8.84
N PHE A 103 -24.57 -10.93 -8.08
CA PHE A 103 -25.94 -11.06 -8.61
C PHE A 103 -26.43 -9.82 -9.36
N THR A 104 -25.84 -8.65 -9.09
CA THR A 104 -26.09 -7.41 -9.84
C THR A 104 -25.15 -7.24 -11.03
N LEU A 105 -24.32 -8.24 -11.36
CA LEU A 105 -23.32 -8.15 -12.43
C LEU A 105 -22.46 -6.89 -12.31
N GLY A 106 -21.95 -6.63 -11.11
CA GLY A 106 -21.04 -5.51 -10.86
C GLY A 106 -21.69 -4.13 -10.76
N ILE A 107 -23.01 -3.99 -10.94
CA ILE A 107 -23.69 -2.69 -10.80
C ILE A 107 -23.60 -2.21 -9.35
N ALA A 108 -23.91 -3.07 -8.38
CA ALA A 108 -23.66 -2.73 -6.97
C ALA A 108 -22.16 -2.94 -6.67
N PRO A 109 -21.43 -1.92 -6.21
CA PRO A 109 -20.01 -2.07 -5.95
C PRO A 109 -19.76 -2.87 -4.68
N TYR A 110 -18.66 -3.61 -4.70
CA TYR A 110 -18.13 -4.39 -3.59
C TYR A 110 -16.99 -3.64 -2.92
N HIS A 111 -17.06 -3.49 -1.60
CA HIS A 111 -16.01 -2.86 -0.80
C HIS A 111 -15.06 -3.90 -0.21
N VAL A 112 -13.77 -3.63 -0.32
CA VAL A 112 -12.67 -4.40 0.28
C VAL A 112 -11.71 -3.41 0.92
N ARG A 113 -11.25 -3.72 2.13
CA ARG A 113 -10.14 -3.01 2.77
C ARG A 113 -8.85 -3.82 2.58
N SER A 114 -7.78 -3.13 2.23
CA SER A 114 -6.42 -3.67 2.20
C SER A 114 -5.59 -2.89 3.20
N ASP A 115 -4.97 -3.60 4.14
CA ASP A 115 -4.16 -3.01 5.18
C ASP A 115 -2.72 -3.50 5.04
N HIS A 116 -1.79 -2.57 5.13
CA HIS A 116 -0.37 -2.82 5.12
C HIS A 116 0.27 -2.11 6.30
N ARG A 117 1.45 -2.57 6.70
CA ARG A 117 2.29 -1.89 7.67
C ARG A 117 3.64 -1.63 7.06
N ILE A 118 4.10 -0.39 7.15
CA ILE A 118 5.48 -0.03 6.80
C ILE A 118 6.24 0.35 8.05
N VAL A 119 7.38 -0.30 8.24
CA VAL A 119 8.29 -0.07 9.37
C VAL A 119 9.58 0.51 8.85
N TYR A 120 9.99 1.64 9.41
CA TYR A 120 11.31 2.21 9.19
C TYR A 120 12.15 1.98 10.44
N ARG A 121 13.18 1.14 10.32
CA ARG A 121 14.06 0.79 11.43
C ARG A 121 15.48 1.22 11.12
N PHE A 122 16.02 2.09 11.96
CA PHE A 122 17.43 2.43 11.95
C PHE A 122 18.15 1.65 13.04
N PHE A 123 19.20 0.95 12.67
CA PHE A 123 20.02 0.22 13.63
C PHE A 123 21.50 0.26 13.26
N THR A 124 22.32 -0.02 14.25
CA THR A 124 23.78 -0.19 14.13
C THR A 124 24.16 -1.51 14.79
N GLU A 125 25.44 -1.86 14.80
CA GLU A 125 25.94 -3.01 15.57
C GLU A 125 25.56 -2.95 17.06
N ASN A 126 25.31 -1.76 17.59
CA ASN A 126 24.93 -1.54 18.99
C ASN A 126 23.43 -1.67 19.27
N GLY A 127 22.60 -1.96 18.26
CA GLY A 127 21.15 -2.15 18.38
C GLY A 127 20.31 -1.12 17.62
N ILE A 128 19.00 -1.13 17.89
CA ILE A 128 18.00 -0.27 17.24
C ILE A 128 18.10 1.14 17.81
N LEU A 129 18.35 2.11 16.93
CA LEU A 129 18.43 3.53 17.26
C LEU A 129 17.05 4.20 17.15
N HIS A 130 16.27 3.78 16.16
CA HIS A 130 14.96 4.35 15.89
C HIS A 130 14.07 3.34 15.19
N GLU A 131 12.80 3.31 15.57
CA GLU A 131 11.76 2.56 14.86
C GLU A 131 10.52 3.44 14.73
N SER A 132 9.97 3.52 13.52
CA SER A 132 8.67 4.13 13.25
C SER A 132 7.79 3.14 12.50
N ILE A 133 6.58 2.95 12.99
CA ILE A 133 5.58 2.04 12.43
C ILE A 133 4.40 2.85 11.93
N TYR A 134 4.08 2.69 10.65
CA TYR A 134 2.94 3.32 10.00
C TYR A 134 2.01 2.25 9.43
N ASP A 135 0.73 2.32 9.79
CA ASP A 135 -0.30 1.49 9.18
C ASP A 135 -0.87 2.23 7.95
N LEU A 136 -0.93 1.53 6.81
CA LEU A 136 -1.37 2.03 5.51
C LEU A 136 -2.68 1.32 5.15
N SER A 137 -3.77 2.06 5.02
CA SER A 137 -5.08 1.49 4.69
C SER A 137 -5.60 1.99 3.34
N LEU A 138 -6.11 1.06 2.53
CA LEU A 138 -6.73 1.34 1.24
C LEU A 138 -8.15 0.78 1.18
N ASP A 139 -9.10 1.67 0.92
CA ASP A 139 -10.49 1.32 0.65
C ASP A 139 -10.69 1.08 -0.85
N GLN A 140 -10.86 -0.17 -1.24
CA GLN A 140 -11.04 -0.59 -2.63
C GLN A 140 -12.52 -0.85 -2.92
N TRP A 141 -13.04 -0.14 -3.90
CA TRP A 141 -14.38 -0.35 -4.43
C TRP A 141 -14.30 -1.01 -5.81
N ARG A 142 -14.96 -2.16 -5.95
CA ARG A 142 -14.97 -2.96 -7.17
C ARG A 142 -16.36 -3.00 -7.79
N GLY A 143 -16.48 -2.73 -9.08
CA GLY A 143 -17.76 -2.74 -9.79
C GLY A 143 -17.83 -1.71 -10.91
N TRP A 144 -18.90 -1.76 -11.70
CA TRP A 144 -19.06 -0.89 -12.86
C TRP A 144 -19.19 0.58 -12.49
N LEU A 145 -19.80 0.89 -11.34
CA LEU A 145 -19.93 2.27 -10.87
C LEU A 145 -18.58 2.93 -10.55
N THR A 146 -17.50 2.17 -10.41
CA THR A 146 -16.17 2.73 -10.14
C THR A 146 -15.37 3.03 -11.41
N ILE A 147 -15.79 2.54 -12.58
CA ILE A 147 -15.10 2.75 -13.86
C ILE A 147 -14.87 4.24 -14.18
N PRO A 148 -15.83 5.17 -13.97
CA PRO A 148 -15.61 6.57 -14.32
C PRO A 148 -14.49 7.25 -13.51
N ILE A 149 -14.25 6.78 -12.28
CA ILE A 149 -13.27 7.38 -11.35
C ILE A 149 -11.96 6.59 -11.28
N MET A 150 -11.99 5.31 -11.67
CA MET A 150 -10.88 4.37 -11.63
C MET A 150 -9.56 4.92 -12.21
N PRO A 151 -9.51 5.64 -13.36
CA PRO A 151 -8.24 6.14 -13.89
C PRO A 151 -7.49 7.08 -12.92
N VAL A 152 -8.23 7.81 -12.08
CA VAL A 152 -7.67 8.73 -11.08
C VAL A 152 -7.34 8.02 -9.77
N PHE A 153 -8.16 7.03 -9.42
CA PHE A 153 -8.08 6.28 -8.16
C PHE A 153 -7.59 4.84 -8.38
N TRP A 154 -6.64 4.65 -9.30
CA TRP A 154 -6.13 3.33 -9.60
C TRP A 154 -5.40 2.76 -8.37
N PRO A 155 -5.62 1.48 -7.99
CA PRO A 155 -5.10 0.94 -6.72
C PRO A 155 -3.59 1.06 -6.53
N SER A 156 -2.79 0.73 -7.56
CA SER A 156 -1.32 0.80 -7.42
C SER A 156 -0.85 2.24 -7.23
N SER A 157 -1.34 3.16 -8.07
CA SER A 157 -1.00 4.59 -7.96
C SER A 157 -1.47 5.21 -6.63
N SER A 158 -2.54 4.67 -6.05
CA SER A 158 -3.03 5.07 -4.74
C SER A 158 -2.12 4.54 -3.62
N PHE A 159 -1.71 3.27 -3.71
CA PHE A 159 -0.77 2.69 -2.75
C PHE A 159 0.60 3.38 -2.77
N GLU A 160 1.13 3.65 -3.96
CA GLU A 160 2.38 4.41 -4.15
C GLU A 160 2.36 5.77 -3.41
N LYS A 161 1.22 6.49 -3.46
CA LYS A 161 1.04 7.74 -2.71
C LYS A 161 1.07 7.52 -1.20
N SER A 162 0.45 6.45 -0.71
CA SER A 162 0.43 6.11 0.71
C SER A 162 1.83 5.81 1.25
N VAL A 163 2.60 5.01 0.51
CA VAL A 163 3.99 4.65 0.84
C VAL A 163 4.93 5.85 0.81
N LEU A 164 4.75 6.79 -0.12
CA LEU A 164 5.54 8.03 -0.12
C LEU A 164 5.15 8.95 1.05
N HIS A 165 3.86 9.03 1.37
CA HIS A 165 3.39 9.84 2.47
C HIS A 165 3.91 9.33 3.83
N SER A 166 4.04 8.01 4.04
CA SER A 166 4.68 7.49 5.25
C SER A 166 6.15 7.91 5.38
N LEU A 167 6.85 8.07 4.26
CA LEU A 167 8.22 8.59 4.25
C LEU A 167 8.26 10.10 4.56
N ASP A 168 7.23 10.86 4.18
CA ASP A 168 7.10 12.27 4.56
C ASP A 168 6.86 12.42 6.06
N LEU A 169 5.97 11.61 6.63
CA LEU A 169 5.69 11.58 8.06
C LEU A 169 6.91 11.19 8.90
N LEU A 170 7.80 10.35 8.37
CA LEU A 170 9.07 10.06 9.02
C LEU A 170 9.89 11.35 9.25
N GLU A 171 9.93 12.28 8.29
CA GLU A 171 10.72 13.51 8.43
C GLU A 171 10.03 14.62 9.22
N GLU A 172 8.70 14.77 9.09
CA GLU A 172 7.95 15.82 9.80
C GLU A 172 8.07 15.70 11.32
N ASN A 173 8.37 14.50 11.81
CA ASN A 173 8.50 14.22 13.23
C ASN A 173 9.95 14.19 13.72
N ARG A 174 10.90 14.83 13.02
CA ARG A 174 12.29 15.00 13.48
C ARG A 174 12.40 16.11 14.53
#